data_AF-A0A2E4P0W4-F1
#
_entry.id   AF-A0A2E4P0W4-F1
#
_cell.length_a   1.000
_cell.length_b   1.000
_cell.length_c   1.000
_cell.angle_alpha   90.00
_cell.angle_beta   90.00
_cell.angle_gamma   90.00
#
_symmetry.space_group_name_H-M   'P 1'
#
loop_
_entity.id
_entity.type
_entity.pdbx_description
1 polymer ?
#
loop_
_entity_poly.entity_id
_entity_poly.type
_entity_poly.pdbx_seq_one_letter_code
_entity_poly.pdbx_strand_id
1 'polypeptide(L)'
;MVAVRSLLQNAFMKLILSRKGFDSSAGGCPSPVFPDGSFYTLPIPDSRSRITYGDIRHEGLNVGKLVADLTGDRRGGARKAHLDPDLIADAYPRETGWRPCLGQTGAAQGHLRKQQVGEGDLFLFFGLFRDVEKQGRCWQFVKQARPFHGLWGWLQIGEVYRIDELSDSDLQWARYHPHFHGQPDGGNTLYVASDALQLGGRSTGLPGAGVFGGLEDRLRLTAPDAASTTQWRLPRCFYPDSADTAMSFHGNLARWSRDGDDCTLRSASRGQEFVLDTIEYPGVVSWLREIL
;
A
#
# COMPACT_ATOMS: atom_id res chain seq x y z
N MET A 1 -32.68 13.35 -8.25
CA MET A 1 -31.93 13.32 -6.96
C MET A 1 -30.91 12.18 -6.88
N VAL A 2 -31.25 10.94 -7.26
CA VAL A 2 -30.31 9.80 -7.27
C VAL A 2 -29.14 10.00 -8.24
N ALA A 3 -29.41 10.47 -9.46
CA ALA A 3 -28.37 10.75 -10.46
C ALA A 3 -27.39 11.86 -10.04
N VAL A 4 -27.85 12.87 -9.30
CA VAL A 4 -26.98 13.96 -8.81
C VAL A 4 -26.11 13.50 -7.64
N ARG A 5 -26.63 12.63 -6.76
CA ARG A 5 -25.81 11.97 -5.73
C ARG A 5 -24.76 11.05 -6.36
N SER A 6 -25.11 10.26 -7.36
CA SER A 6 -24.17 9.40 -8.10
C SER A 6 -23.09 10.20 -8.86
N LEU A 7 -23.43 11.35 -9.46
CA LEU A 7 -22.45 12.22 -10.14
C LEU A 7 -21.50 12.93 -9.16
N LEU A 8 -21.98 13.32 -7.97
CA LEU A 8 -21.14 13.89 -6.91
C LEU A 8 -20.26 12.83 -6.24
N GLN A 9 -20.77 11.61 -6.07
CA GLN A 9 -20.04 10.48 -5.50
C GLN A 9 -18.90 9.99 -6.41
N ASN A 10 -18.98 10.24 -7.72
CA ASN A 10 -17.89 9.95 -8.65
C ASN A 10 -16.80 11.04 -8.71
N ALA A 11 -17.07 12.26 -8.24
CA ALA A 11 -16.09 13.36 -8.27
C ALA A 11 -15.17 13.36 -7.03
N PHE A 12 -15.63 12.77 -5.93
CA PHE A 12 -14.95 12.82 -4.64
C PHE A 12 -14.76 11.43 -4.06
N MET A 13 -13.58 11.17 -3.53
CA MET A 13 -13.18 9.87 -2.99
C MET A 13 -12.36 10.06 -1.71
N LYS A 14 -12.23 9.00 -0.91
CA LYS A 14 -11.24 8.97 0.16
C LYS A 14 -9.92 8.46 -0.40
N LEU A 15 -8.85 9.15 -0.05
CA LEU A 15 -7.48 8.65 -0.22
C LEU A 15 -7.07 7.93 1.06
N ILE A 16 -6.58 6.71 0.94
CA ILE A 16 -6.06 5.93 2.05
C ILE A 16 -4.57 5.67 1.81
N LEU A 17 -3.71 6.28 2.63
CA LEU A 17 -2.30 5.89 2.69
C LEU A 17 -2.19 4.64 3.56
N SER A 18 -1.90 3.50 2.92
CA SER A 18 -1.87 2.19 3.56
C SER A 18 -0.45 1.65 3.67
N ARG A 19 0.00 1.42 4.90
CA ARG A 19 1.35 0.89 5.16
C ARG A 19 1.39 -0.60 4.91
N LYS A 20 2.24 -1.05 3.99
CA LYS A 20 2.38 -2.45 3.59
C LYS A 20 3.83 -2.84 3.36
N GLY A 21 4.07 -4.16 3.42
CA GLY A 21 5.37 -4.77 3.23
C GLY A 21 6.25 -4.81 4.48
N PHE A 22 7.49 -5.28 4.31
CA PHE A 22 8.46 -5.40 5.40
C PHE A 22 8.77 -4.05 6.07
N ASP A 23 8.99 -4.11 7.38
CA ASP A 23 9.59 -3.06 8.18
C ASP A 23 10.38 -3.61 9.37
N SER A 24 10.82 -2.74 10.29
CA SER A 24 11.58 -3.15 11.48
C SER A 24 10.79 -4.05 12.44
N SER A 25 9.46 -4.01 12.42
CA SER A 25 8.57 -4.83 13.26
C SER A 25 8.07 -6.11 12.55
N ALA A 26 7.91 -6.05 11.23
CA ALA A 26 7.40 -7.11 10.39
C ALA A 26 8.45 -7.46 9.32
N GLY A 27 9.16 -8.57 9.51
CA GLY A 27 10.23 -9.00 8.60
C GLY A 27 11.63 -8.54 9.01
N GLY A 28 11.74 -7.42 9.72
CA GLY A 28 12.97 -6.98 10.40
C GLY A 28 13.94 -6.18 9.54
N CYS A 29 13.57 -5.81 8.30
CA CYS A 29 14.39 -4.96 7.43
C CYS A 29 13.51 -4.16 6.45
N PRO A 30 14.05 -3.14 5.77
CA PRO A 30 13.38 -2.48 4.65
C PRO A 30 13.26 -3.37 3.41
N SER A 31 12.36 -3.00 2.51
CA SER A 31 12.30 -3.49 1.13
C SER A 31 13.44 -2.91 0.27
N PRO A 32 13.98 -3.67 -0.70
CA PRO A 32 15.10 -3.22 -1.54
C PRO A 32 14.71 -2.23 -2.63
N VAL A 33 15.59 -1.25 -2.86
CA VAL A 33 15.68 -0.47 -4.10
C VAL A 33 16.96 -0.86 -4.81
N PHE A 34 16.85 -1.33 -6.04
CA PHE A 34 17.97 -1.85 -6.82
C PHE A 34 18.74 -0.73 -7.53
N PRO A 35 20.00 -0.96 -7.95
CA PRO A 35 20.83 0.07 -8.58
C PRO A 35 20.29 0.66 -9.89
N ASP A 36 19.38 -0.03 -10.56
CA ASP A 36 18.71 0.42 -11.79
C ASP A 36 17.44 1.26 -11.51
N GLY A 37 17.11 1.49 -10.22
CA GLY A 37 15.94 2.25 -9.79
C GLY A 37 14.67 1.42 -9.64
N SER A 38 14.68 0.14 -10.08
CA SER A 38 13.60 -0.80 -9.78
C SER A 38 13.58 -1.10 -8.27
N PHE A 39 12.46 -1.60 -7.77
CA PHE A 39 12.30 -1.93 -6.36
C PHE A 39 11.37 -3.14 -6.20
N TYR A 40 11.40 -3.74 -5.01
CA TYR A 40 10.43 -4.79 -4.69
C TYR A 40 9.93 -4.67 -3.27
N THR A 41 8.62 -4.50 -3.08
CA THR A 41 8.00 -4.51 -1.76
C THR A 41 7.93 -5.94 -1.23
N LEU A 42 8.73 -6.25 -0.21
CA LEU A 42 8.72 -7.59 0.40
C LEU A 42 7.38 -7.84 1.11
N PRO A 43 6.61 -8.89 0.75
CA PRO A 43 5.34 -9.22 1.42
C PRO A 43 5.55 -9.48 2.92
N ILE A 44 4.60 -9.16 3.79
CA ILE A 44 4.75 -9.30 5.26
C ILE A 44 4.92 -10.79 5.66
N PRO A 45 5.73 -11.15 6.67
CA PRO A 45 5.79 -12.54 7.13
C PRO A 45 4.49 -12.98 7.80
N ASP A 46 3.98 -14.15 7.44
CA ASP A 46 2.77 -14.73 8.05
C ASP A 46 2.87 -16.26 8.10
N SER A 47 2.97 -16.81 9.31
CA SER A 47 3.08 -18.26 9.54
C SER A 47 1.81 -19.05 9.15
N ARG A 48 0.67 -18.37 8.98
CA ARG A 48 -0.60 -18.97 8.57
C ARG A 48 -0.76 -19.06 7.06
N SER A 49 -0.01 -18.26 6.30
CA SER A 49 -0.04 -18.31 4.84
C SER A 49 0.37 -19.69 4.31
N ARG A 50 -0.15 -20.04 3.13
CA ARG A 50 0.23 -21.24 2.37
C ARG A 50 1.36 -20.96 1.38
N ILE A 51 1.61 -19.68 1.09
CA ILE A 51 2.65 -19.23 0.17
C ILE A 51 3.96 -19.05 0.94
N THR A 52 5.05 -19.58 0.41
CA THR A 52 6.40 -19.30 0.89
C THR A 52 7.07 -18.24 0.03
N TYR A 53 8.08 -17.53 0.55
CA TYR A 53 8.85 -16.60 -0.30
C TYR A 53 9.54 -17.31 -1.46
N GLY A 54 9.87 -18.60 -1.31
CA GLY A 54 10.46 -19.42 -2.37
C GLY A 54 9.52 -19.63 -3.57
N ASP A 55 8.20 -19.52 -3.36
CA ASP A 55 7.19 -19.66 -4.40
C ASP A 55 7.01 -18.37 -5.22
N ILE A 56 7.45 -17.23 -4.67
CA ILE A 56 7.20 -15.91 -5.26
C ILE A 56 8.33 -15.52 -6.21
N ARG A 57 7.93 -14.97 -7.36
CA ARG A 57 8.82 -14.44 -8.40
C ARG A 57 8.67 -12.93 -8.55
N HIS A 58 9.75 -12.27 -8.92
CA HIS A 58 9.74 -10.87 -9.31
C HIS A 58 10.84 -10.64 -10.33
N GLU A 59 10.48 -10.30 -11.58
CA GLU A 59 11.43 -10.04 -12.67
C GLU A 59 12.53 -11.12 -12.81
N GLY A 60 12.12 -12.39 -12.72
CA GLY A 60 13.04 -13.54 -12.79
C GLY A 60 13.82 -13.83 -11.49
N LEU A 61 13.74 -12.97 -10.47
CA LEU A 61 14.30 -13.22 -9.15
C LEU A 61 13.41 -14.17 -8.34
N ASN A 62 14.05 -15.03 -7.54
CA ASN A 62 13.38 -15.75 -6.48
C ASN A 62 13.34 -14.88 -5.22
N VAL A 63 12.15 -14.52 -4.75
CA VAL A 63 11.99 -13.66 -3.57
C VAL A 63 12.54 -14.33 -2.31
N GLY A 64 12.45 -15.66 -2.21
CA GLY A 64 13.05 -16.43 -1.11
C GLY A 64 14.55 -16.21 -0.96
N LYS A 65 15.29 -16.16 -2.08
CA LYS A 65 16.72 -15.80 -2.08
C LYS A 65 16.93 -14.35 -1.65
N LEU A 66 16.12 -13.42 -2.17
CA LEU A 66 16.22 -12.00 -1.82
C LEU A 66 16.00 -11.78 -0.31
N VAL A 67 14.98 -12.43 0.27
CA VAL A 67 14.73 -12.41 1.72
C VAL A 67 15.91 -13.00 2.49
N ALA A 68 16.46 -14.13 2.05
CA ALA A 68 17.60 -14.75 2.72
C ALA A 68 18.86 -13.86 2.69
N ASP A 69 19.12 -13.21 1.55
CA ASP A 69 20.24 -12.29 1.36
C ASP A 69 20.10 -11.06 2.30
N LEU A 70 18.93 -10.42 2.32
CA LEU A 70 18.70 -9.16 3.04
C LEU A 70 18.50 -9.32 4.55
N THR A 71 17.96 -10.47 4.99
CA THR A 71 17.75 -10.75 6.41
C THR A 71 18.91 -11.53 7.05
N GLY A 72 19.77 -12.15 6.23
CA GLY A 72 20.78 -13.10 6.68
C GLY A 72 20.22 -14.47 7.11
N ASP A 73 18.90 -14.69 7.06
CA ASP A 73 18.31 -15.98 7.37
C ASP A 73 18.32 -16.91 6.15
N ARG A 74 19.17 -17.94 6.20
CA ARG A 74 19.27 -18.98 5.17
C ARG A 74 17.95 -19.74 4.91
N ARG A 75 16.99 -19.69 5.83
CA ARG A 75 15.65 -20.28 5.69
C ARG A 75 14.64 -19.33 5.04
N GLY A 76 15.06 -18.15 4.57
CA GLY A 76 14.19 -17.13 3.99
C GLY A 76 13.19 -17.68 2.96
N GLY A 77 13.63 -18.57 2.07
CA GLY A 77 12.75 -19.19 1.07
C GLY A 77 11.64 -20.09 1.65
N ALA A 78 11.87 -20.75 2.78
CA ALA A 78 10.86 -21.61 3.41
C ALA A 78 9.94 -20.84 4.38
N ARG A 79 10.25 -19.57 4.67
CA ARG A 79 9.36 -18.72 5.45
C ARG A 79 8.12 -18.40 4.62
N LYS A 80 7.00 -18.25 5.33
CA LYS A 80 5.70 -17.98 4.74
C LYS A 80 5.45 -16.49 4.58
N ALA A 81 4.79 -16.13 3.49
CA ALA A 81 4.61 -14.77 3.01
C ALA A 81 3.12 -14.43 2.89
N HIS A 82 2.76 -13.27 3.40
CA HIS A 82 1.42 -12.69 3.31
C HIS A 82 1.38 -11.81 2.05
N LEU A 83 0.97 -12.41 0.93
CA LEU A 83 0.81 -11.69 -0.33
C LEU A 83 -0.47 -10.83 -0.28
N ASP A 84 -0.36 -9.70 0.41
CA ASP A 84 -1.42 -8.72 0.63
C ASP A 84 -0.83 -7.30 0.83
N PRO A 85 -1.20 -6.30 0.02
CA PRO A 85 -2.10 -6.43 -1.13
C PRO A 85 -1.49 -7.29 -2.23
N ASP A 86 -2.34 -8.04 -2.91
CA ASP A 86 -1.97 -8.91 -4.01
C ASP A 86 -2.15 -8.17 -5.34
N LEU A 87 -1.10 -7.48 -5.80
CA LEU A 87 -1.17 -6.56 -6.95
C LEU A 87 -0.47 -7.05 -8.22
N ILE A 88 0.48 -7.99 -8.09
CA ILE A 88 1.41 -8.35 -9.18
C ILE A 88 0.99 -9.71 -9.75
N ALA A 89 0.36 -9.72 -10.92
CA ALA A 89 -0.18 -10.94 -11.54
C ALA A 89 0.88 -12.06 -11.66
N ASP A 90 2.07 -11.74 -12.15
CA ASP A 90 3.13 -12.72 -12.43
C ASP A 90 3.94 -13.14 -11.20
N ALA A 91 3.62 -12.62 -10.01
CA ALA A 91 4.37 -12.94 -8.80
C ALA A 91 4.13 -14.37 -8.27
N TYR A 92 2.97 -14.95 -8.59
CA TYR A 92 2.52 -16.27 -8.12
C TYR A 92 1.53 -16.88 -9.14
N PRO A 93 1.39 -18.21 -9.26
CA PRO A 93 0.40 -18.81 -10.16
C PRO A 93 -1.03 -18.33 -9.85
N ARG A 94 -1.76 -17.88 -10.87
CA ARG A 94 -3.11 -17.31 -10.73
C ARG A 94 -4.17 -18.19 -11.37
N GLU A 95 -5.32 -18.29 -10.72
CA GLU A 95 -6.51 -18.88 -11.33
C GLU A 95 -7.18 -17.90 -12.31
N THR A 96 -7.97 -18.44 -13.24
CA THR A 96 -8.75 -17.62 -14.17
C THR A 96 -9.71 -16.69 -13.41
N GLY A 97 -9.74 -15.43 -13.82
CA GLY A 97 -10.56 -14.41 -13.15
C GLY A 97 -9.87 -13.75 -11.95
N TRP A 98 -8.60 -14.05 -11.69
CA TRP A 98 -7.80 -13.35 -10.69
C TRP A 98 -7.85 -11.83 -10.91
N ARG A 99 -8.03 -11.10 -9.81
CA ARG A 99 -8.02 -9.63 -9.78
C ARG A 99 -7.19 -9.14 -8.60
N PRO A 100 -6.55 -7.97 -8.73
CA PRO A 100 -5.82 -7.38 -7.61
C PRO A 100 -6.74 -7.15 -6.41
N CYS A 101 -6.26 -7.47 -5.21
CA CYS A 101 -7.06 -7.35 -4.00
C CYS A 101 -6.22 -6.98 -2.77
N LEU A 102 -6.92 -6.47 -1.76
CA LEU A 102 -6.39 -6.15 -0.45
C LEU A 102 -7.33 -6.72 0.61
N GLY A 103 -6.81 -7.55 1.50
CA GLY A 103 -7.49 -8.00 2.71
C GLY A 103 -7.22 -7.07 3.89
N GLN A 104 -8.25 -6.85 4.70
CA GLN A 104 -8.14 -6.09 5.93
C GLN A 104 -8.96 -6.75 7.03
N THR A 105 -8.41 -6.78 8.23
CA THR A 105 -9.15 -7.24 9.41
C THR A 105 -8.78 -6.47 10.69
N GLY A 106 -9.44 -6.81 11.81
CA GLY A 106 -9.15 -6.28 13.14
C GLY A 106 -9.27 -4.75 13.22
N ALA A 107 -8.32 -4.11 13.93
CA ALA A 107 -8.36 -2.67 14.17
C ALA A 107 -8.23 -1.83 12.90
N ALA A 108 -7.42 -2.27 11.92
CA ALA A 108 -7.26 -1.57 10.66
C ALA A 108 -8.59 -1.57 9.88
N GLN A 109 -9.27 -2.72 9.81
CA GLN A 109 -10.57 -2.79 9.15
C GLN A 109 -11.69 -2.07 9.92
N GLY A 110 -11.65 -2.12 11.25
CA GLY A 110 -12.53 -1.33 12.09
C GLY A 110 -12.40 0.17 11.84
N HIS A 111 -11.17 0.66 11.62
CA HIS A 111 -10.91 2.06 11.26
C HIS A 111 -11.47 2.40 9.88
N LEU A 112 -11.17 1.60 8.85
CA LEU A 112 -11.71 1.80 7.49
C LEU A 112 -13.24 1.84 7.49
N ARG A 113 -13.89 0.92 8.20
CA ARG A 113 -15.36 0.93 8.37
C ARG A 113 -15.85 2.20 9.07
N LYS A 114 -15.18 2.65 10.14
CA LYS A 114 -15.54 3.89 10.86
C LYS A 114 -15.39 5.13 9.95
N GLN A 115 -14.39 5.12 9.08
CA GLN A 115 -14.16 6.15 8.06
C GLN A 115 -15.04 5.98 6.82
N GLN A 116 -15.93 4.97 6.80
CA GLN A 116 -16.83 4.69 5.68
C GLN A 116 -16.07 4.52 4.35
N VAL A 117 -14.94 3.82 4.39
CA VAL A 117 -14.18 3.47 3.19
C VAL A 117 -14.92 2.39 2.41
N GLY A 118 -15.11 2.60 1.11
CA GLY A 118 -15.85 1.70 0.22
C GLY A 118 -15.55 1.92 -1.26
N GLU A 119 -16.43 1.42 -2.13
CA GLU A 119 -16.30 1.51 -3.59
C GLU A 119 -15.99 2.95 -4.06
N GLY A 120 -15.05 3.08 -4.99
CA GLY A 120 -14.56 4.35 -5.52
C GLY A 120 -13.39 4.97 -4.74
N ASP A 121 -13.20 4.61 -3.46
CA ASP A 121 -12.07 5.09 -2.66
C ASP A 121 -10.73 4.47 -3.14
N LEU A 122 -9.63 5.19 -2.92
CA LEU A 122 -8.30 4.85 -3.43
C LEU A 122 -7.33 4.54 -2.30
N PHE A 123 -6.80 3.32 -2.29
CA PHE A 123 -5.59 3.00 -1.56
C PHE A 123 -4.35 3.42 -2.34
N LEU A 124 -3.44 4.14 -1.67
CA LEU A 124 -2.05 4.27 -2.05
C LEU A 124 -1.19 3.55 -1.02
N PHE A 125 -0.47 2.53 -1.47
CA PHE A 125 0.37 1.71 -0.61
C PHE A 125 1.74 2.36 -0.45
N PHE A 126 2.21 2.43 0.80
CA PHE A 126 3.57 2.85 1.11
C PHE A 126 4.29 1.80 1.95
N GLY A 127 5.61 1.75 1.80
CA GLY A 127 6.47 0.77 2.48
C GLY A 127 7.77 1.42 2.95
N LEU A 128 8.54 0.69 3.74
CA LEU A 128 9.89 1.10 4.14
C LEU A 128 10.89 0.54 3.13
N PHE A 129 11.68 1.42 2.52
CA PHE A 129 12.65 1.07 1.48
C PHE A 129 14.07 1.47 1.85
N ARG A 130 15.07 0.80 1.26
CA ARG A 130 16.48 1.15 1.34
C ARG A 130 17.25 0.59 0.15
N ASP A 131 18.20 1.36 -0.34
CA ASP A 131 19.06 0.95 -1.47
C ASP A 131 19.88 -0.29 -1.14
N VAL A 132 20.00 -1.17 -2.14
CA VAL A 132 20.80 -2.39 -2.08
C VAL A 132 21.85 -2.41 -3.19
N GLU A 133 22.94 -3.12 -2.91
CA GLU A 133 24.03 -3.38 -3.85
C GLU A 133 24.33 -4.88 -3.89
N LYS A 134 24.93 -5.35 -4.99
CA LYS A 134 25.41 -6.74 -5.07
C LYS A 134 26.79 -6.85 -4.44
N GLN A 135 26.93 -7.75 -3.48
CA GLN A 135 28.21 -8.29 -3.06
C GLN A 135 28.33 -9.73 -3.59
N GLY A 136 29.05 -9.90 -4.70
CA GLY A 136 29.11 -11.18 -5.41
C GLY A 136 27.73 -11.60 -5.93
N ARG A 137 27.18 -12.70 -5.40
CA ARG A 137 25.85 -13.24 -5.76
C ARG A 137 24.74 -12.88 -4.77
N CYS A 138 25.03 -12.08 -3.75
CA CYS A 138 24.09 -11.73 -2.71
C CYS A 138 23.76 -10.25 -2.74
N TRP A 139 22.50 -9.92 -2.46
CA TRP A 139 22.09 -8.54 -2.22
C TRP A 139 22.39 -8.14 -0.77
N GLN A 140 22.85 -6.91 -0.57
CA GLN A 140 23.03 -6.32 0.75
C GLN A 140 22.60 -4.86 0.74
N PHE A 141 22.18 -4.33 1.89
CA PHE A 141 21.89 -2.90 2.01
C PHE A 141 23.16 -2.06 1.88
N VAL A 142 23.07 -0.97 1.10
CA VAL A 142 24.14 0.02 1.01
C VAL A 142 24.32 0.66 2.39
N LYS A 143 25.52 0.55 2.96
CA LYS A 143 25.80 0.93 4.36
C LYS A 143 25.43 2.38 4.67
N GLN A 144 25.67 3.30 3.73
CA GLN A 144 25.41 4.73 3.90
C GLN A 144 23.99 5.15 3.50
N ALA A 145 23.25 4.31 2.77
CA ALA A 145 21.87 4.62 2.39
C ALA A 145 20.97 4.61 3.63
N ARG A 146 20.16 5.65 3.79
CA ARG A 146 19.16 5.74 4.86
C ARG A 146 17.85 5.13 4.37
N PRO A 147 17.11 4.42 5.24
CA PRO A 147 15.78 3.95 4.87
C PRO A 147 14.80 5.12 4.74
N PHE A 148 13.79 4.96 3.91
CA PHE A 148 12.75 5.96 3.67
C PHE A 148 11.39 5.31 3.44
N HIS A 149 10.30 6.03 3.70
CA HIS A 149 8.97 5.63 3.26
C HIS A 149 8.73 6.11 1.82
N GLY A 150 8.26 5.21 0.97
CA GLY A 150 7.91 5.49 -0.43
C GLY A 150 6.58 4.87 -0.81
N LEU A 151 5.83 5.55 -1.68
CA LEU A 151 4.64 5.05 -2.34
C LEU A 151 5.04 4.06 -3.42
N TRP A 152 4.41 2.88 -3.43
CA TRP A 152 4.85 1.80 -4.31
C TRP A 152 3.73 1.18 -5.15
N GLY A 153 2.46 1.37 -4.78
CA GLY A 153 1.36 0.85 -5.56
C GLY A 153 0.02 1.49 -5.20
N TRP A 154 -1.01 1.15 -5.96
CA TRP A 154 -2.37 1.65 -5.77
C TRP A 154 -3.41 0.57 -5.96
N LEU A 155 -4.59 0.79 -5.36
CA LEU A 155 -5.81 0.02 -5.60
C LEU A 155 -7.02 0.93 -5.37
N GLN A 156 -7.76 1.25 -6.44
CA GLN A 156 -9.09 1.82 -6.35
C GLN A 156 -10.08 0.70 -6.12
N ILE A 157 -10.95 0.86 -5.12
CA ILE A 157 -11.90 -0.17 -4.72
C ILE A 157 -13.01 -0.24 -5.77
N GLY A 158 -13.16 -1.41 -6.39
CA GLY A 158 -14.29 -1.74 -7.25
C GLY A 158 -15.40 -2.47 -6.50
N GLU A 159 -15.03 -3.38 -5.61
CA GLU A 159 -15.96 -4.20 -4.83
C GLU A 159 -15.43 -4.46 -3.42
N VAL A 160 -16.36 -4.64 -2.47
CA VAL A 160 -16.06 -4.92 -1.06
C VAL A 160 -16.79 -6.18 -0.61
N TYR A 161 -16.05 -7.19 -0.19
CA TYR A 161 -16.59 -8.48 0.25
C TYR A 161 -16.27 -8.75 1.71
N ARG A 162 -17.27 -9.16 2.49
CA ARG A 162 -17.05 -9.67 3.85
C ARG A 162 -16.82 -11.17 3.75
N ILE A 163 -15.61 -11.62 4.12
CA ILE A 163 -15.14 -12.97 3.83
C ILE A 163 -16.08 -14.04 4.42
N ASP A 164 -16.52 -13.85 5.66
CA ASP A 164 -17.38 -14.79 6.38
C ASP A 164 -18.82 -14.86 5.83
N GLU A 165 -19.19 -13.95 4.91
CA GLU A 165 -20.50 -13.92 4.24
C GLU A 165 -20.47 -14.58 2.84
N LEU A 166 -19.29 -14.95 2.35
CA LEU A 166 -19.11 -15.61 1.06
C LEU A 166 -19.42 -17.11 1.14
N SER A 167 -20.16 -17.62 0.16
CA SER A 167 -20.32 -19.06 -0.06
C SER A 167 -19.03 -19.66 -0.64
N ASP A 168 -18.83 -20.98 -0.56
CA ASP A 168 -17.64 -21.64 -1.12
C ASP A 168 -17.47 -21.46 -2.63
N SER A 169 -18.55 -21.19 -3.36
CA SER A 169 -18.53 -20.94 -4.80
C SER A 169 -18.10 -19.51 -5.17
N ASP A 170 -18.13 -18.57 -4.24
CA ASP A 170 -17.77 -17.18 -4.51
C ASP A 170 -16.25 -17.01 -4.57
N LEU A 171 -15.78 -16.12 -5.46
CA LEU A 171 -14.38 -15.73 -5.58
C LEU A 171 -13.39 -16.92 -5.55
N GLN A 172 -13.67 -17.99 -6.30
CA GLN A 172 -12.81 -19.19 -6.33
C GLN A 172 -11.35 -18.83 -6.60
N TRP A 173 -11.12 -17.87 -7.51
CA TRP A 173 -9.81 -17.37 -7.87
C TRP A 173 -9.02 -16.74 -6.71
N ALA A 174 -9.68 -16.31 -5.64
CA ALA A 174 -9.07 -15.67 -4.48
C ALA A 174 -8.81 -16.64 -3.32
N ARG A 175 -9.21 -17.92 -3.43
CA ARG A 175 -9.24 -18.86 -2.28
C ARG A 175 -7.87 -19.20 -1.70
N TYR A 176 -6.78 -18.96 -2.43
CA TYR A 176 -5.43 -19.07 -1.89
C TYR A 176 -5.03 -17.89 -0.99
N HIS A 177 -5.74 -16.76 -1.09
CA HIS A 177 -5.40 -15.52 -0.42
C HIS A 177 -5.44 -15.71 1.11
N PRO A 178 -4.48 -15.16 1.89
CA PRO A 178 -4.36 -15.44 3.32
C PRO A 178 -5.63 -15.22 4.14
N HIS A 179 -6.49 -14.29 3.70
CA HIS A 179 -7.75 -13.95 4.36
C HIS A 179 -8.80 -15.08 4.33
N PHE A 180 -8.67 -16.10 3.48
CA PHE A 180 -9.56 -17.27 3.44
C PHE A 180 -9.08 -18.43 4.34
N HIS A 181 -7.96 -18.27 5.05
CA HIS A 181 -7.31 -19.35 5.79
C HIS A 181 -7.15 -19.06 7.29
N GLY A 182 -7.71 -17.95 7.76
CA GLY A 182 -7.73 -17.55 9.16
C GLY A 182 -8.84 -18.24 9.98
N GLN A 183 -8.93 -17.85 11.25
CA GLN A 183 -10.14 -18.12 12.03
C GLN A 183 -11.26 -17.18 11.54
N PRO A 184 -12.54 -17.59 11.66
CA PRO A 184 -13.65 -16.71 11.39
C PRO A 184 -13.51 -15.39 12.16
N ASP A 185 -13.72 -14.30 11.45
CA ASP A 185 -13.64 -12.94 11.96
C ASP A 185 -14.66 -12.12 11.17
N GLY A 186 -15.76 -11.77 11.83
CA GLY A 186 -16.82 -10.98 11.21
C GLY A 186 -16.36 -9.59 10.75
N GLY A 187 -15.14 -9.15 11.06
CA GLY A 187 -14.52 -7.96 10.48
C GLY A 187 -13.75 -8.22 9.17
N ASN A 188 -13.40 -9.46 8.85
CA ASN A 188 -12.53 -9.83 7.74
C ASN A 188 -13.12 -9.42 6.38
N THR A 189 -12.46 -8.49 5.71
CA THR A 189 -12.97 -7.86 4.49
C THR A 189 -11.93 -7.93 3.39
N LEU A 190 -12.36 -8.22 2.17
CA LEU A 190 -11.58 -8.18 0.94
C LEU A 190 -12.04 -7.01 0.07
N TYR A 191 -11.12 -6.12 -0.24
CA TYR A 191 -11.28 -5.04 -1.21
C TYR A 191 -10.72 -5.51 -2.55
N VAL A 192 -11.55 -5.57 -3.58
CA VAL A 192 -11.15 -5.98 -4.93
C VAL A 192 -11.05 -4.75 -5.81
N ALA A 193 -10.00 -4.67 -6.62
CA ALA A 193 -9.73 -3.52 -7.48
C ALA A 193 -10.84 -3.29 -8.53
N SER A 194 -11.13 -2.02 -8.83
CA SER A 194 -11.89 -1.66 -10.02
C SER A 194 -11.13 -2.03 -11.29
N ASP A 195 -11.84 -2.15 -12.42
CA ASP A 195 -11.19 -2.48 -13.69
C ASP A 195 -10.30 -1.32 -14.19
N ALA A 196 -10.76 -0.08 -14.01
CA ALA A 196 -10.07 1.12 -14.44
C ALA A 196 -10.00 2.15 -13.31
N LEU A 197 -8.88 2.86 -13.25
CA LEU A 197 -8.67 3.95 -12.30
C LEU A 197 -9.43 5.21 -12.78
N GLN A 198 -10.24 5.74 -11.89
CA GLN A 198 -10.95 7.01 -12.09
C GLN A 198 -10.56 8.01 -11.02
N LEU A 199 -10.13 9.20 -11.43
CA LEU A 199 -9.78 10.30 -10.54
C LEU A 199 -10.66 11.51 -10.86
N GLY A 200 -11.44 11.97 -9.88
CA GLY A 200 -12.37 13.10 -10.05
C GLY A 200 -13.39 12.89 -11.17
N GLY A 201 -13.98 11.68 -11.22
CA GLY A 201 -15.00 11.30 -12.19
C GLY A 201 -14.51 11.09 -13.62
N ARG A 202 -13.19 11.00 -13.82
CA ARG A 202 -12.58 10.80 -15.14
C ARG A 202 -11.64 9.61 -15.11
N SER A 203 -11.73 8.76 -16.13
CA SER A 203 -10.76 7.69 -16.36
C SER A 203 -9.37 8.27 -16.60
N THR A 204 -8.36 7.64 -16.02
CA THR A 204 -6.95 7.98 -16.25
C THR A 204 -6.34 7.16 -17.40
N GLY A 205 -7.03 6.13 -17.87
CA GLY A 205 -6.49 5.13 -18.80
C GLY A 205 -5.66 4.03 -18.13
N LEU A 206 -5.44 4.10 -16.82
CA LEU A 206 -4.74 3.09 -16.04
C LEU A 206 -5.70 2.03 -15.48
N PRO A 207 -5.22 0.81 -15.20
CA PRO A 207 -5.99 -0.16 -14.43
C PRO A 207 -6.28 0.34 -13.01
N GLY A 208 -7.37 -0.13 -12.41
CA GLY A 208 -7.77 0.28 -11.06
C GLY A 208 -6.75 -0.08 -9.97
N ALA A 209 -5.81 -0.98 -10.24
CA ALA A 209 -4.70 -1.29 -9.35
C ALA A 209 -3.38 -1.50 -10.11
N GLY A 210 -2.26 -1.26 -9.44
CA GLY A 210 -0.94 -1.43 -10.03
C GLY A 210 0.20 -1.08 -9.07
N VAL A 211 1.42 -1.18 -9.60
CA VAL A 211 2.68 -0.90 -8.91
C VAL A 211 3.45 0.12 -9.75
N PHE A 212 4.10 1.09 -9.11
CA PHE A 212 4.95 2.06 -9.81
C PHE A 212 6.19 1.36 -10.41
N GLY A 213 6.65 1.83 -11.57
CA GLY A 213 7.83 1.24 -12.24
C GLY A 213 9.16 1.52 -11.53
N GLY A 214 9.21 2.52 -10.65
CA GLY A 214 10.40 2.91 -9.89
C GLY A 214 10.02 3.84 -8.72
N LEU A 215 10.93 4.01 -7.76
CA LEU A 215 10.74 4.93 -6.61
C LEU A 215 11.38 6.29 -6.91
N GLU A 216 10.69 7.09 -7.71
CA GLU A 216 11.09 8.48 -7.98
C GLU A 216 10.91 9.38 -6.74
N ASP A 217 11.59 10.52 -6.71
CA ASP A 217 11.52 11.48 -5.60
C ASP A 217 10.10 11.95 -5.28
N ARG A 218 9.22 12.06 -6.29
CA ARG A 218 7.79 12.42 -6.11
C ARG A 218 6.97 11.36 -5.39
N LEU A 219 7.44 10.11 -5.34
CA LEU A 219 6.81 8.99 -4.64
C LEU A 219 7.38 8.82 -3.22
N ARG A 220 8.46 9.52 -2.89
CA ARG A 220 9.10 9.44 -1.57
C ARG A 220 8.35 10.30 -0.55
N LEU A 221 7.85 9.67 0.50
CA LEU A 221 7.16 10.34 1.60
C LEU A 221 8.15 10.94 2.60
N THR A 222 9.18 10.19 3.01
CA THR A 222 10.19 10.69 3.96
C THR A 222 11.00 11.83 3.33
N ALA A 223 11.10 12.98 3.99
CA ALA A 223 11.86 14.11 3.44
C ALA A 223 13.33 13.72 3.15
N PRO A 224 13.96 14.23 2.07
CA PRO A 224 15.32 13.87 1.67
C PRO A 224 16.35 13.92 2.81
N ASP A 225 16.34 15.01 3.57
CA ASP A 225 17.28 15.29 4.67
C ASP A 225 16.77 14.86 6.05
N ALA A 226 15.67 14.11 6.10
CA ALA A 226 15.07 13.69 7.36
C ALA A 226 16.03 12.83 8.20
N ALA A 227 16.03 13.11 9.51
CA ALA A 227 16.72 12.25 10.48
C ALA A 227 15.90 10.99 10.83
N SER A 228 14.59 10.99 10.52
CA SER A 228 13.66 9.90 10.83
C SER A 228 12.68 9.67 9.67
N THR A 229 12.32 8.41 9.43
CA THR A 229 11.34 8.02 8.39
C THR A 229 9.94 8.58 8.64
N THR A 230 9.63 9.01 9.86
CA THR A 230 8.36 9.65 10.23
C THR A 230 8.28 11.13 9.86
N GLN A 231 9.38 11.76 9.42
CA GLN A 231 9.36 13.15 8.93
C GLN A 231 9.05 13.12 7.44
N TRP A 232 7.79 13.35 7.10
CA TRP A 232 7.32 13.32 5.73
C TRP A 232 7.34 14.70 5.11
N ARG A 233 7.56 14.74 3.79
CA ARG A 233 7.31 15.88 2.91
C ARG A 233 6.19 15.48 1.96
N LEU A 234 5.13 16.25 1.94
CA LEU A 234 3.95 16.06 1.09
C LEU A 234 3.71 17.36 0.32
N PRO A 235 3.04 17.32 -0.85
CA PRO A 235 2.60 18.53 -1.52
C PRO A 235 1.77 19.41 -0.57
N ARG A 236 1.85 20.73 -0.73
CA ARG A 236 1.13 21.67 0.13
C ARG A 236 -0.39 21.44 0.17
N CYS A 237 -0.96 20.83 -0.88
CA CYS A 237 -2.37 20.48 -0.92
C CYS A 237 -2.79 19.43 0.12
N PHE A 238 -1.86 18.81 0.86
CA PHE A 238 -2.18 17.95 2.02
C PHE A 238 -2.31 18.71 3.33
N TYR A 239 -1.88 19.98 3.39
CA TYR A 239 -1.88 20.72 4.65
C TYR A 239 -3.33 20.97 5.12
N PRO A 240 -3.69 20.57 6.34
CA PRO A 240 -5.06 20.73 6.82
C PRO A 240 -5.42 22.18 7.18
N ASP A 241 -6.65 22.58 6.83
CA ASP A 241 -7.20 23.87 7.28
C ASP A 241 -7.64 23.83 8.75
N SER A 242 -8.04 22.65 9.25
CA SER A 242 -8.43 22.45 10.65
C SER A 242 -8.08 21.04 11.14
N ALA A 243 -8.16 20.84 12.45
CA ALA A 243 -7.96 19.51 13.04
C ALA A 243 -9.00 18.47 12.58
N ASP A 244 -10.21 18.92 12.24
CA ASP A 244 -11.34 18.06 11.87
C ASP A 244 -11.23 17.54 10.44
N THR A 245 -10.58 18.31 9.55
CA THR A 245 -10.34 17.92 8.16
C THR A 245 -9.03 17.16 7.97
N ALA A 246 -8.12 17.23 8.94
CA ALA A 246 -6.82 16.58 8.86
C ALA A 246 -6.91 15.07 8.62
N MET A 247 -5.93 14.55 7.86
CA MET A 247 -5.74 13.12 7.65
C MET A 247 -5.85 12.35 8.97
N SER A 248 -6.57 11.23 8.97
CA SER A 248 -6.86 10.48 10.19
C SER A 248 -5.57 10.17 10.98
N PHE A 249 -5.65 10.24 12.32
CA PHE A 249 -4.51 10.19 13.25
C PHE A 249 -3.55 11.39 13.25
N HIS A 250 -3.80 12.41 12.43
CA HIS A 250 -2.95 13.60 12.30
C HIS A 250 -3.69 14.93 12.58
N GLY A 251 -4.78 14.90 13.35
CA GLY A 251 -5.52 16.11 13.78
C GLY A 251 -4.77 17.06 14.72
N ASN A 252 -3.64 16.63 15.29
CA ASN A 252 -2.75 17.56 16.01
C ASN A 252 -1.95 18.39 15.01
N LEU A 253 -2.40 19.63 14.76
CA LEU A 253 -1.81 20.57 13.81
C LEU A 253 -0.33 20.90 14.10
N ALA A 254 0.15 20.75 15.33
CA ALA A 254 1.58 20.94 15.65
C ALA A 254 2.50 19.89 15.00
N ARG A 255 1.93 18.83 14.40
CA ARG A 255 2.67 17.85 13.58
C ARG A 255 2.91 18.34 12.15
N TRP A 256 2.27 19.42 11.74
CA TRP A 256 2.29 19.94 10.38
C TRP A 256 3.04 21.26 10.32
N SER A 257 3.79 21.48 9.24
CA SER A 257 4.35 22.79 8.90
C SER A 257 4.22 23.04 7.41
N ARG A 258 3.93 24.29 7.02
CA ARG A 258 3.96 24.71 5.60
C ARG A 258 5.39 25.08 5.24
N ASP A 259 5.80 24.75 4.01
CA ASP A 259 7.12 25.10 3.47
C ASP A 259 7.01 25.30 1.95
N GLY A 260 6.83 26.54 1.50
CA GLY A 260 6.69 26.87 0.08
C GLY A 260 5.52 26.14 -0.60
N ASP A 261 5.86 25.29 -1.58
CA ASP A 261 4.93 24.45 -2.34
C ASP A 261 4.70 23.07 -1.71
N ASP A 262 5.38 22.79 -0.60
CA ASP A 262 5.26 21.57 0.19
C ASP A 262 4.67 21.84 1.58
N CYS A 263 4.39 20.75 2.28
CA CYS A 263 4.22 20.72 3.71
C CYS A 263 5.01 19.56 4.32
N THR A 264 5.42 19.73 5.57
CA THR A 264 6.03 18.66 6.34
C THR A 264 5.04 18.11 7.35
N LEU A 265 5.10 16.79 7.57
CA LEU A 265 4.27 16.07 8.51
C LEU A 265 5.13 15.17 9.39
N ARG A 266 4.99 15.29 10.71
CA ARG A 266 5.46 14.26 11.64
C ARG A 266 4.44 13.13 11.72
N SER A 267 4.58 12.17 10.81
CA SER A 267 3.70 11.02 10.66
C SER A 267 3.63 10.16 11.93
N ALA A 268 2.46 9.61 12.21
CA ALA A 268 2.25 8.71 13.33
C ALA A 268 3.06 7.42 13.14
N SER A 269 3.80 7.00 14.18
CA SER A 269 4.55 5.74 14.15
C SER A 269 3.68 4.50 14.29
N ARG A 270 2.40 4.68 14.63
CA ARG A 270 1.39 3.64 14.78
C ARG A 270 0.18 3.99 13.93
N GLY A 271 -0.37 2.98 13.27
CA GLY A 271 -1.48 3.12 12.31
C GLY A 271 -1.06 2.51 10.98
N GLN A 272 -1.91 1.62 10.48
CA GLN A 272 -1.71 0.99 9.18
C GLN A 272 -2.37 1.82 8.07
N GLU A 273 -3.53 2.43 8.35
CA GLU A 273 -4.35 3.14 7.36
C GLU A 273 -4.53 4.60 7.78
N PHE A 274 -4.16 5.54 6.90
CA PHE A 274 -4.42 6.97 7.07
C PHE A 274 -5.40 7.47 6.01
N VAL A 275 -6.59 7.90 6.45
CA VAL A 275 -7.69 8.29 5.55
C VAL A 275 -7.76 9.81 5.45
N LEU A 276 -7.91 10.31 4.23
CA LEU A 276 -8.12 11.72 3.88
C LEU A 276 -9.33 11.82 2.93
N ASP A 277 -10.30 12.66 3.26
CA ASP A 277 -11.46 12.91 2.39
C ASP A 277 -11.11 13.99 1.36
N THR A 278 -11.08 13.64 0.07
CA THR A 278 -10.65 14.60 -0.98
C THR A 278 -11.65 15.72 -1.25
N ILE A 279 -12.87 15.66 -0.67
CA ILE A 279 -13.82 16.80 -0.72
C ILE A 279 -13.17 18.06 -0.16
N GLU A 280 -12.47 17.93 0.96
CA GLU A 280 -11.80 19.03 1.64
C GLU A 280 -10.43 19.37 1.02
N TYR A 281 -9.96 18.55 0.06
CA TYR A 281 -8.62 18.62 -0.51
C TYR A 281 -8.60 18.44 -2.04
N PRO A 282 -9.25 19.31 -2.82
CA PRO A 282 -9.33 19.16 -4.27
C PRO A 282 -7.95 19.13 -4.96
N GLY A 283 -6.95 19.81 -4.38
CA GLY A 283 -5.57 19.78 -4.88
C GLY A 283 -4.89 18.41 -4.78
N VAL A 284 -5.35 17.53 -3.89
CA VAL A 284 -4.84 16.15 -3.79
C VAL A 284 -5.24 15.34 -5.02
N VAL A 285 -6.43 15.57 -5.58
CA VAL A 285 -6.86 14.89 -6.83
C VAL A 285 -5.97 15.29 -8.01
N SER A 286 -5.52 16.55 -8.07
CA SER A 286 -4.55 17.00 -9.08
C SER A 286 -3.20 16.31 -8.90
N TRP A 287 -2.68 16.28 -7.67
CA TRP A 287 -1.43 15.58 -7.36
C TRP A 287 -1.50 14.09 -7.70
N LEU A 288 -2.61 13.41 -7.42
CA LEU A 288 -2.81 12.01 -7.78
C LEU A 288 -2.67 11.76 -9.28
N ARG A 289 -3.17 12.68 -10.13
CA ARG A 289 -3.03 12.59 -11.60
C ARG A 289 -1.60 12.85 -12.09
N GLU A 290 -0.76 13.48 -11.28
CA GLU A 290 0.65 13.73 -11.63
C GLU A 290 1.54 12.55 -11.28
N ILE A 291 1.18 11.79 -10.24
CA ILE A 291 1.96 10.62 -9.80
C ILE A 291 1.48 9.30 -10.41
N LEU A 292 0.20 9.17 -10.76
CA LEU A 292 -0.40 8.00 -11.41
C LEU A 292 -0.58 8.28 -12.91
#